data_AF-A0A161SEP7-F1
#
_entry.id   AF-A0A161SEP7-F1
#
_cell.length_a   1.000
_cell.length_b   1.000
_cell.length_c   1.000
_cell.angle_alpha   90.00
_cell.angle_beta   90.00
_cell.angle_gamma   90.00
#
_symmetry.space_group_name_H-M   'P 1'
#
loop_
_entity.id
_entity.type
_entity.pdbx_description
1 polymer ?
#
loop_
_entity_poly.entity_id
_entity_poly.type
_entity_poly.pdbx_seq_one_letter_code
_entity_poly.pdbx_strand_id
1 'polypeptide(L)'
;MLTLTPSASTVVKEIVDRSGAPAGAGLRIDTEDAAGTEFGVAIAPAPEERDSVVEQEGARVYLAENAAKALDDKTLDAHVAEDGRVAFDILPQRV
;
A
#
# COMPACT_ATOMS: atom_id res chain seq x y z
N MET A 1 -5.72 -10.89 6.65
CA MET A 1 -5.92 -9.46 6.30
C MET A 1 -4.58 -8.73 6.26
N LEU A 2 -4.32 -7.83 5.30
CA LEU A 2 -3.06 -7.06 5.25
C LEU A 2 -2.96 -6.09 6.43
N THR A 3 -1.81 -6.07 7.08
CA THR A 3 -1.48 -5.13 8.16
C THR A 3 -0.40 -4.17 7.71
N LEU A 4 -0.45 -2.89 8.10
CA LEU A 4 0.64 -1.93 7.83
C LEU A 4 1.55 -1.82 9.06
N THR A 5 2.83 -1.51 8.84
CA THR A 5 3.70 -1.02 9.90
C THR A 5 3.51 0.48 10.12
N PRO A 6 3.91 1.02 11.28
CA PRO A 6 3.94 2.48 11.51
C PRO A 6 4.85 3.23 10.52
N SER A 7 5.91 2.58 10.03
CA SER A 7 6.78 3.15 8.99
C SER A 7 6.02 3.25 7.67
N ALA A 8 5.30 2.20 7.28
CA ALA A 8 4.49 2.18 6.07
C ALA A 8 3.40 3.25 6.08
N SER A 9 2.66 3.38 7.19
CA SER A 9 1.63 4.42 7.33
C SER A 9 2.22 5.83 7.15
N THR A 10 3.35 6.10 7.81
CA THR A 10 4.06 7.39 7.71
C THR A 10 4.51 7.68 6.27
N VAL A 11 5.14 6.71 5.61
CA VAL A 11 5.66 6.86 4.24
C VAL A 11 4.53 7.05 3.23
N VAL A 12 3.45 6.27 3.33
CA VAL A 12 2.27 6.41 2.46
C VAL A 12 1.70 7.82 2.58
N LYS A 13 1.54 8.31 3.81
CA LYS A 13 1.02 9.65 4.07
C LYS A 13 1.91 10.74 3.46
N GLU A 14 3.22 10.64 3.63
CA GLU A 14 4.20 11.56 3.04
C GLU A 14 4.12 11.57 1.50
N ILE A 15 3.99 10.40 0.86
CA ILE A 15 3.89 10.29 -0.61
C ILE A 15 2.62 10.97 -1.11
N VAL A 16 1.47 10.68 -0.48
CA VAL A 16 0.18 11.26 -0.85
C VAL A 16 0.19 12.77 -0.64
N ASP A 17 0.73 13.24 0.48
CA ASP A 17 0.85 14.67 0.79
C ASP A 17 1.73 15.41 -0.23
N ARG A 18 2.91 14.86 -0.56
CA ARG A 18 3.84 15.42 -1.55
C ARG A 18 3.27 15.45 -2.96
N SER A 19 2.37 14.52 -3.30
CA SER A 19 1.72 14.51 -4.61
C SER A 19 0.65 15.61 -4.78
N GLY A 20 0.24 16.27 -3.69
CA GLY A 20 -0.84 17.25 -3.71
C GLY A 20 -2.22 16.63 -3.96
N ALA A 21 -2.36 15.33 -3.70
CA ALA A 21 -3.60 14.60 -3.93
C ALA A 21 -4.71 15.05 -2.94
N PRO A 22 -6.00 14.91 -3.32
CA PRO A 22 -7.11 15.37 -2.51
C PRO A 22 -7.24 14.61 -1.18
N ALA A 23 -8.00 15.18 -0.25
CA ALA A 23 -8.34 14.52 1.00
C ALA A 23 -9.04 13.18 0.72
N GLY A 24 -8.47 12.11 1.27
CA GLY A 24 -8.93 10.75 1.01
C GLY A 24 -8.26 10.06 -0.18
N ALA A 25 -7.26 10.67 -0.81
CA ALA A 25 -6.32 9.93 -1.63
C ALA A 25 -5.52 8.92 -0.79
N GLY A 26 -5.04 7.88 -1.45
CA GLY A 26 -4.30 6.79 -0.83
C GLY A 26 -3.34 6.14 -1.82
N LEU A 27 -2.55 5.19 -1.31
CA LEU A 27 -1.71 4.36 -2.16
C LEU A 27 -2.52 3.15 -2.62
N ARG A 28 -2.63 2.94 -3.91
CA ARG A 28 -3.20 1.72 -4.48
C ARG A 28 -2.11 0.70 -4.78
N ILE A 29 -2.38 -0.56 -4.42
CA ILE A 29 -1.55 -1.72 -4.73
C ILE A 29 -2.35 -2.66 -5.64
N ASP A 30 -1.77 -2.98 -6.77
CA ASP A 30 -2.33 -3.89 -7.76
C ASP A 30 -1.30 -4.98 -8.12
N THR A 31 -1.75 -6.08 -8.71
CA THR A 31 -0.84 -7.12 -9.21
C THR A 31 -0.50 -6.81 -10.66
N GLU A 32 0.78 -6.62 -10.98
CA GLU A 32 1.21 -6.36 -12.37
C GLU A 32 1.20 -7.64 -13.23
N ASP A 33 1.22 -8.80 -12.58
CA ASP A 33 1.22 -10.10 -13.24
C ASP A 33 0.10 -11.02 -12.70
N ALA A 34 -0.33 -11.98 -13.52
CA ALA A 34 -1.41 -12.90 -13.18
C ALA A 34 -1.04 -13.96 -12.13
N ALA A 35 0.25 -14.19 -11.89
CA ALA A 35 0.76 -15.04 -10.81
C ALA A 35 0.87 -14.30 -9.47
N GLY A 36 0.69 -12.97 -9.44
CA GLY A 36 0.66 -12.16 -8.22
C GLY A 36 2.02 -12.09 -7.51
N THR A 37 3.10 -12.10 -8.28
CA THR A 37 4.48 -12.06 -7.79
C THR A 37 5.09 -10.66 -7.84
N GLU A 38 4.65 -9.83 -8.79
CA GLU A 38 4.97 -8.42 -8.93
C GLU A 38 3.75 -7.57 -8.55
N PHE A 39 4.00 -6.59 -7.69
CA PHE A 39 3.01 -5.65 -7.23
C PHE A 39 3.37 -4.25 -7.73
N GLY A 40 2.40 -3.61 -8.35
CA GLY A 40 2.48 -2.22 -8.76
C GLY A 40 1.89 -1.32 -7.68
N VAL A 41 2.54 -0.19 -7.42
CA VAL A 41 2.06 0.82 -6.49
C VAL A 41 1.83 2.16 -7.20
N ALA A 42 0.68 2.77 -6.95
CA ALA A 42 0.32 4.05 -7.55
C ALA A 42 -0.49 4.91 -6.58
N ILE A 43 -0.39 6.23 -6.69
CA ILE A 43 -1.25 7.13 -5.91
C ILE A 43 -2.61 7.18 -6.58
N ALA A 44 -3.67 6.90 -5.82
CA ALA A 44 -5.03 6.94 -6.29
C ALA A 44 -5.86 7.96 -5.49
N PRO A 45 -6.67 8.80 -6.16
CA PRO A 45 -7.49 9.80 -5.48
C PRO A 45 -8.63 9.18 -4.66
N ALA A 46 -9.04 7.95 -4.97
CA ALA A 46 -10.11 7.20 -4.31
C ALA A 46 -9.94 5.68 -4.56
N PRO A 47 -10.54 4.81 -3.72
CA PRO A 47 -10.61 3.38 -3.99
C PRO A 47 -11.58 3.06 -5.13
N GLU A 48 -11.34 1.96 -5.85
CA GLU A 48 -12.35 1.38 -6.77
C GLU A 48 -13.34 0.46 -6.03
N GLU A 49 -14.45 0.11 -6.71
CA GLU A 49 -15.55 -0.66 -6.11
C GLU A 49 -15.14 -2.03 -5.54
N ARG A 50 -14.06 -2.61 -6.07
CA ARG A 50 -13.53 -3.92 -5.65
C ARG A 50 -12.29 -3.81 -4.79
N ASP A 51 -11.83 -2.60 -4.51
CA ASP A 51 -10.62 -2.39 -3.72
C ASP A 51 -10.95 -2.59 -2.24
N SER A 52 -10.09 -3.35 -1.56
CA SER A 52 -10.10 -3.41 -0.11
C SER A 52 -9.35 -2.22 0.47
N VAL A 53 -10.03 -1.45 1.30
CA VAL A 53 -9.45 -0.26 1.95
C VAL A 53 -8.85 -0.65 3.29
N VAL A 54 -7.54 -0.46 3.42
CA VAL A 54 -6.82 -0.61 4.69
C VAL A 54 -6.41 0.79 5.16
N GLU A 55 -6.90 1.18 6.33
CA GLU A 55 -6.55 2.44 6.97
C GLU A 55 -5.77 2.17 8.26
N GLN A 56 -4.60 2.78 8.41
CA GLN A 56 -3.82 2.77 9.64
C GLN A 56 -3.18 4.13 9.88
N GLU A 57 -3.36 4.65 11.10
CA GLU A 57 -2.77 5.93 11.54
C GLU A 57 -3.04 7.11 10.57
N GLY A 58 -4.18 7.07 9.86
CA GLY A 58 -4.59 8.07 8.87
C GLY A 58 -3.99 7.89 7.47
N ALA A 59 -3.16 6.87 7.24
CA ALA A 59 -2.74 6.46 5.91
C ALA A 59 -3.76 5.50 5.31
N ARG A 60 -4.05 5.67 4.01
CA ARG A 60 -4.99 4.83 3.27
C ARG A 60 -4.26 4.04 2.20
N VAL A 61 -4.50 2.73 2.20
CA VAL A 61 -4.03 1.81 1.17
C VAL A 61 -5.21 1.11 0.53
N TYR A 62 -5.27 1.11 -0.79
CA TYR A 62 -6.30 0.49 -1.61
C TYR A 62 -5.73 -0.76 -2.26
N LEU A 63 -6.28 -1.92 -1.94
CA LEU A 63 -5.79 -3.19 -2.46
C LEU A 63 -6.77 -3.70 -3.51
N ALA A 64 -6.30 -3.85 -4.75
CA ALA A 64 -7.11 -4.50 -5.77
C ALA A 64 -7.47 -5.94 -5.38
N GLU A 65 -8.55 -6.47 -5.94
CA GLU A 65 -9.12 -7.78 -5.56
C GLU A 65 -8.07 -8.91 -5.54
N ASN A 66 -7.15 -8.93 -6.51
CA ASN A 66 -6.09 -9.94 -6.59
C ASN A 66 -4.97 -9.69 -5.58
N ALA A 67 -4.53 -8.43 -5.44
CA ALA A 67 -3.52 -8.04 -4.46
C ALA A 67 -3.98 -8.32 -3.03
N ALA A 68 -5.25 -8.03 -2.73
CA ALA A 68 -5.85 -8.31 -1.42
C ALA A 68 -5.78 -9.80 -1.05
N LYS A 69 -6.01 -10.71 -2.01
CA LYS A 69 -5.89 -12.16 -1.81
C LYS A 69 -4.44 -12.59 -1.62
N ALA A 70 -3.51 -12.03 -2.38
CA ALA A 70 -2.09 -12.38 -2.31
C ALA A 70 -1.41 -11.85 -1.03
N LEU A 71 -1.82 -10.66 -0.58
CA LEU A 71 -1.32 -9.98 0.61
C LEU A 71 -2.12 -10.32 1.87
N ASP A 72 -3.06 -11.25 1.77
CA ASP A 72 -3.76 -11.76 2.94
C ASP A 72 -2.75 -12.43 3.89
N ASP A 73 -2.84 -12.06 5.17
CA ASP A 73 -1.90 -12.45 6.23
C ASP A 73 -0.45 -12.04 5.93
N LYS A 74 -0.28 -10.85 5.37
CA LYS A 74 1.02 -10.17 5.26
C LYS A 74 1.03 -8.86 6.02
N THR A 75 2.23 -8.37 6.26
CA THR A 75 2.49 -7.05 6.80
C THR A 75 3.22 -6.23 5.74
N LEU A 76 2.67 -5.09 5.36
CA LEU A 76 3.31 -4.13 4.49
C LEU A 76 4.19 -3.21 5.33
N ASP A 77 5.49 -3.25 5.04
CA ASP A 77 6.45 -2.27 5.54
C ASP A 77 6.85 -1.33 4.40
N ALA A 78 7.24 -0.11 4.74
CA ALA A 78 7.77 0.82 3.76
C ALA A 78 8.92 1.61 4.35
N HIS A 79 9.94 1.82 3.53
CA HIS A 79 11.13 2.53 3.91
C HIS A 79 11.66 3.34 2.73
N VAL A 80 12.48 4.35 3.03
CA VAL A 80 13.21 5.08 2.00
C VAL A 80 14.54 4.37 1.79
N ALA A 81 14.76 3.84 0.59
CA ALA A 81 16.00 3.19 0.20
C ALA A 81 17.16 4.21 0.15
N GLU A 82 18.40 3.71 0.12
CA GLU A 82 19.60 4.54 0.14
C GLU A 82 19.69 5.52 -1.06
N ASP A 83 19.05 5.20 -2.18
CA ASP A 83 19.00 6.10 -3.35
C ASP A 83 17.90 7.19 -3.24
N GLY A 84 17.13 7.20 -2.15
CA GLY A 84 16.07 8.18 -1.89
C GLY A 84 14.72 7.79 -2.48
N ARG A 85 14.62 6.64 -3.18
CA ARG A 85 13.34 6.06 -3.60
C ARG A 85 12.63 5.41 -2.42
N VAL A 86 11.31 5.40 -2.46
CA VAL A 86 10.52 4.61 -1.52
C VAL A 86 10.48 3.16 -2.00
N ALA A 87 10.79 2.25 -1.09
CA ALA A 87 10.63 0.81 -1.26
C ALA A 87 9.54 0.30 -0.30
N PHE A 88 8.76 -0.66 -0.79
CA PHE A 88 7.74 -1.36 -0.01
C PHE A 88 8.14 -2.82 0.11
N ASP A 89 8.13 -3.33 1.34
CA ASP A 89 8.44 -4.73 1.64
C ASP A 89 7.20 -5.45 2.14
N ILE A 90 7.05 -6.69 1.69
CA ILE A 90 5.99 -7.58 2.15
C ILE A 90 6.61 -8.57 3.13
N LEU A 91 6.22 -8.45 4.39
CA LEU A 91 6.69 -9.29 5.48
C LEU A 91 5.61 -10.32 5.85
N PRO A 92 5.99 -11.52 6.34
CA PRO A 92 5.04 -12.43 6.94
C PRO A 92 4.45 -11.79 8.21
N GLN A 93 3.13 -11.83 8.36
CA GLN A 93 2.47 -11.35 9.58
C GLN A 93 2.89 -12.26 10.74
N ARG A 94 3.68 -11.73 11.70
CA ARG A 94 3.99 -12.47 12.93
C ARG A 94 2.73 -12.56 13.77
N VAL A 95 2.22 -13.78 13.91
CA VAL A 95 1.19 -14.16 14.88
C VAL A 95 1.74 -14.24 16.29
#